data_AF-A0A524NWP0-F1
#
_entry.id   AF-A0A524NWP0-F1
#
_cell.length_a   1.000
_cell.length_b   1.000
_cell.length_c   1.000
_cell.angle_alpha   90.00
_cell.angle_beta   90.00
_cell.angle_gamma   90.00
#
_symmetry.space_group_name_H-M   'P 1'
#
loop_
_entity.id
_entity.type
_entity.pdbx_description
1 polymer ?
#
loop_
_entity_poly.entity_id
_entity_poly.type
_entity_poly.pdbx_seq_one_letter_code
_entity_poly.pdbx_strand_id
1 'polypeptide(L)'
;MPDYDTVWNLENYETAFYVLKTLKYGKPYTLPVKDSERSGLLFSRMVNIENLSFLEDDSLPLYQKAQTIKWYFDLYGGLMIVYTEIQMERQYYIRELVDIDVFGVRMAQKMLDLGNEINESDDPEDVDMQSDFPMIQKMYLNLLNAVFAKQQHTSQYPEQTLELLSDSLSNSVRRNMHWLDEDASALIKQAMQAVIDSTSSRKIINNYKELIETL
;
A
#
# COMPACT_ATOMS: atom_id res chain seq x y z
N MET A 1 -13.38 -9.59 -16.46
CA MET A 1 -13.18 -8.69 -15.30
C MET A 1 -14.48 -8.67 -14.52
N PRO A 2 -14.43 -8.73 -13.18
CA PRO A 2 -15.60 -8.49 -12.33
C PRO A 2 -16.18 -7.08 -12.55
N ASP A 3 -17.41 -6.87 -12.11
CA ASP A 3 -18.11 -5.59 -12.20
C ASP A 3 -17.45 -4.55 -11.27
N TYR A 4 -17.08 -3.39 -11.82
CA TYR A 4 -16.41 -2.33 -11.05
C TYR A 4 -17.37 -1.58 -10.11
N ASP A 5 -18.69 -1.68 -10.30
CA ASP A 5 -19.68 -1.03 -9.44
C ASP A 5 -19.90 -1.79 -8.12
N THR A 6 -19.37 -3.00 -8.00
CA THR A 6 -19.48 -3.83 -6.79
C THR A 6 -18.22 -3.78 -5.94
N VAL A 7 -18.36 -3.97 -4.63
CA VAL A 7 -17.24 -4.19 -3.71
C VAL A 7 -16.60 -5.53 -4.05
N TRP A 8 -15.28 -5.56 -4.27
CA TRP A 8 -14.58 -6.77 -4.67
C TRP A 8 -14.15 -7.60 -3.47
N ASN A 9 -14.60 -8.85 -3.45
CA ASN A 9 -14.10 -9.89 -2.54
C ASN A 9 -12.87 -10.62 -3.15
N LEU A 10 -12.34 -11.62 -2.44
CA LEU A 10 -11.18 -12.40 -2.90
C LEU A 10 -11.42 -13.08 -4.26
N GLU A 11 -12.59 -13.68 -4.49
CA GLU A 11 -12.93 -14.35 -5.76
C GLU A 11 -12.94 -13.37 -6.95
N ASN A 12 -13.42 -12.14 -6.72
CA ASN A 12 -13.36 -11.08 -7.72
C ASN A 12 -11.91 -10.74 -8.06
N TYR A 13 -11.06 -10.59 -7.04
CA TYR A 13 -9.64 -10.34 -7.26
C TYR A 13 -8.94 -11.50 -7.98
N GLU A 14 -9.20 -12.75 -7.62
CA GLU A 14 -8.65 -13.92 -8.31
C GLU A 14 -9.00 -13.91 -9.81
N THR A 15 -10.28 -13.66 -10.11
CA THR A 15 -10.78 -13.53 -11.48
C THR A 15 -10.10 -12.38 -12.22
N ALA A 16 -9.97 -11.22 -11.57
CA ALA A 16 -9.27 -10.06 -12.12
C ALA A 16 -7.80 -10.38 -12.39
N PHE A 17 -7.11 -11.02 -11.45
CA PHE A 17 -5.69 -11.37 -11.58
C PHE A 17 -5.41 -12.30 -12.73
N TYR A 18 -6.28 -13.29 -12.96
CA TYR A 18 -6.16 -14.17 -14.11
C TYR A 18 -6.18 -13.38 -15.43
N VAL A 19 -7.13 -12.44 -15.56
CA VAL A 19 -7.23 -11.58 -16.75
C VAL A 19 -6.01 -10.65 -16.85
N LEU A 20 -5.62 -9.98 -15.76
CA LEU A 20 -4.50 -9.03 -15.76
C LEU A 20 -3.16 -9.69 -16.08
N LYS A 21 -2.89 -10.90 -15.55
CA LYS A 21 -1.68 -11.65 -15.90
C LYS A 21 -1.68 -12.03 -17.37
N THR A 22 -2.83 -12.44 -17.91
CA THR A 22 -2.98 -12.72 -19.35
C THR A 22 -2.69 -11.47 -20.20
N LEU A 23 -3.19 -10.31 -19.79
CA LEU A 23 -2.90 -9.03 -20.44
C LEU A 23 -1.42 -8.66 -20.32
N LYS A 24 -0.81 -8.77 -19.14
CA LYS A 24 0.61 -8.46 -18.92
C LYS A 24 1.51 -9.22 -19.89
N TYR A 25 1.33 -10.53 -20.02
CA TYR A 25 2.21 -11.36 -20.85
C TYR A 25 1.83 -11.38 -22.33
N GLY A 26 0.56 -11.14 -22.68
CA GLY A 26 0.09 -11.17 -24.07
C GLY A 26 0.04 -9.80 -24.75
N LYS A 27 -0.38 -8.76 -24.02
CA LYS A 27 -0.63 -7.39 -24.51
C LYS A 27 -0.37 -6.37 -23.38
N PRO A 28 0.89 -6.19 -22.94
CA PRO A 28 1.21 -5.43 -21.72
C PRO A 28 0.63 -4.01 -21.69
N TYR A 29 0.59 -3.32 -22.84
CA TYR A 29 0.03 -1.96 -22.97
C TYR A 29 -1.50 -1.85 -22.86
N THR A 30 -2.19 -2.94 -22.52
CA THR A 30 -3.65 -2.97 -22.41
C THR A 30 -4.15 -3.20 -20.98
N LEU A 31 -3.25 -3.11 -19.99
CA LEU A 31 -3.68 -3.10 -18.59
C LEU A 31 -4.56 -1.87 -18.30
N PRO A 32 -5.50 -1.98 -17.35
CA PRO A 32 -6.36 -0.87 -16.95
C PRO A 32 -5.55 0.36 -16.50
N VAL A 33 -5.89 1.54 -17.07
CA VAL A 33 -5.21 2.83 -16.85
C VAL A 33 -6.12 3.80 -16.12
N LYS A 34 -5.59 4.53 -15.12
CA LYS A 34 -6.32 5.40 -14.19
C LYS A 34 -7.28 6.39 -14.86
N ASP A 35 -6.85 7.04 -15.94
CA ASP A 35 -7.62 8.10 -16.61
C ASP A 35 -8.37 7.62 -17.87
N SER A 36 -8.40 6.32 -18.12
CA SER A 36 -9.22 5.78 -19.21
C SER A 36 -10.69 5.83 -18.80
N GLU A 37 -11.56 6.33 -19.69
CA GLU A 37 -13.01 6.42 -19.47
C GLU A 37 -13.62 5.11 -18.97
N ARG A 38 -13.16 3.97 -19.52
CA ARG A 38 -13.70 2.65 -19.18
C ARG A 38 -12.78 1.85 -18.25
N SER A 39 -11.49 1.75 -18.57
CA SER A 39 -10.59 0.92 -17.76
C SER A 39 -10.12 1.62 -16.49
N GLY A 40 -10.25 2.95 -16.40
CA GLY A 40 -9.95 3.70 -15.19
C GLY A 40 -10.85 3.32 -14.04
N LEU A 41 -12.14 3.09 -14.31
CA LEU A 41 -13.09 2.60 -13.30
C LEU A 41 -12.68 1.23 -12.73
N LEU A 42 -12.23 0.33 -13.60
CA LEU A 42 -11.68 -0.97 -13.18
C LEU A 42 -10.40 -0.79 -12.34
N PHE A 43 -9.49 0.09 -12.77
CA PHE A 43 -8.29 0.39 -12.01
C PHE A 43 -8.63 0.96 -10.62
N SER A 44 -9.47 1.98 -10.57
CA SER A 44 -9.92 2.59 -9.32
C SER A 44 -10.55 1.58 -8.38
N ARG A 45 -11.36 0.63 -8.89
CA ARG A 45 -11.91 -0.44 -8.06
C ARG A 45 -10.84 -1.35 -7.48
N MET A 46 -9.78 -1.70 -8.22
CA MET A 46 -8.71 -2.58 -7.72
C MET A 46 -7.93 -2.01 -6.54
N VAL A 47 -7.83 -0.68 -6.43
CA VAL A 47 -7.13 0.03 -5.36
C VAL A 47 -8.09 0.75 -4.40
N ASN A 48 -9.38 0.39 -4.43
CA ASN A 48 -10.39 1.01 -3.57
C ASN A 48 -10.36 0.38 -2.17
N ILE A 49 -10.31 1.24 -1.15
CA ILE A 49 -10.31 0.82 0.26
C ILE A 49 -11.63 0.15 0.68
N GLU A 50 -12.73 0.42 -0.01
CA GLU A 50 -14.03 -0.25 0.22
C GLU A 50 -13.95 -1.78 0.07
N ASN A 51 -12.98 -2.29 -0.69
CA ASN A 51 -12.76 -3.73 -0.80
C ASN A 51 -12.27 -4.36 0.51
N LEU A 52 -11.88 -3.54 1.50
CA LEU A 52 -11.55 -3.95 2.86
C LEU A 52 -12.70 -3.74 3.85
N SER A 53 -13.93 -3.51 3.37
CA SER A 53 -15.10 -3.26 4.24
C SER A 53 -15.43 -4.41 5.19
N PHE A 54 -14.97 -5.63 4.92
CA PHE A 54 -15.09 -6.78 5.84
C PHE A 54 -14.40 -6.54 7.20
N LEU A 55 -13.44 -5.61 7.28
CA LEU A 55 -12.80 -5.24 8.55
C LEU A 55 -13.79 -4.58 9.51
N GLU A 56 -14.80 -3.89 8.98
CA GLU A 56 -15.83 -3.19 9.76
C GLU A 56 -17.05 -4.09 10.04
N ASP A 57 -17.02 -5.37 9.63
CA ASP A 57 -18.10 -6.32 9.87
C ASP A 57 -17.96 -6.93 11.28
N ASP A 58 -18.78 -6.46 12.22
CA ASP A 58 -18.80 -6.95 13.61
C ASP A 58 -19.25 -8.42 13.74
N SER A 59 -19.81 -9.01 12.69
CA SER A 59 -20.17 -10.44 12.69
C SER A 59 -18.98 -11.36 12.41
N LEU A 60 -17.86 -10.82 11.92
CA LEU A 60 -16.63 -11.57 11.67
C LEU A 60 -15.70 -11.51 12.88
N PRO A 61 -15.24 -12.67 13.40
CA PRO A 61 -14.19 -12.71 14.41
C PRO A 61 -12.88 -12.05 13.94
N LEU A 62 -12.09 -11.52 14.87
CA LEU A 62 -10.83 -10.83 14.54
C LEU A 62 -9.83 -11.75 13.81
N TYR A 63 -9.70 -13.02 14.22
CA TYR A 63 -8.86 -13.99 13.51
C TYR A 63 -9.27 -14.17 12.04
N GLN A 64 -10.58 -14.16 11.71
CA GLN A 64 -11.05 -14.29 10.33
C GLN A 64 -10.73 -13.04 9.52
N LYS A 65 -10.90 -11.85 10.12
CA LYS A 65 -10.47 -10.58 9.52
C LYS A 65 -8.97 -10.60 9.24
N ALA A 66 -8.16 -11.11 10.16
CA ALA A 66 -6.71 -11.16 10.04
C ALA A 66 -6.23 -12.12 8.94
N GLN A 67 -6.84 -13.30 8.83
CA GLN A 67 -6.56 -14.22 7.72
C GLN A 67 -6.98 -13.60 6.38
N THR A 68 -8.13 -12.94 6.33
CA THR A 68 -8.65 -12.33 5.09
C THR A 68 -7.75 -11.17 4.63
N ILE A 69 -7.36 -10.25 5.51
CA ILE A 69 -6.51 -9.12 5.11
C ILE A 69 -5.11 -9.55 4.66
N LYS A 70 -4.57 -10.65 5.21
CA LYS A 70 -3.32 -11.25 4.74
C LYS A 70 -3.40 -11.61 3.26
N TRP A 71 -4.51 -12.22 2.81
CA TRP A 71 -4.73 -12.49 1.39
C TRP A 71 -4.75 -11.20 0.56
N TYR A 72 -5.41 -10.14 1.05
CA TYR A 72 -5.38 -8.84 0.36
C TYR A 72 -3.97 -8.25 0.24
N PHE A 73 -3.08 -8.53 1.19
CA PHE A 73 -1.68 -8.10 1.08
C PHE A 73 -0.93 -8.85 -0.02
N ASP A 74 -1.18 -10.15 -0.18
CA ASP A 74 -0.66 -10.92 -1.32
C ASP A 74 -1.22 -10.41 -2.66
N LEU A 75 -2.49 -9.98 -2.67
CA LEU A 75 -3.11 -9.33 -3.83
C LEU A 75 -2.42 -8.00 -4.15
N TYR A 76 -2.09 -7.17 -3.16
CA TYR A 76 -1.28 -5.96 -3.37
C TYR A 76 0.07 -6.30 -4.04
N GLY A 77 0.78 -7.31 -3.55
CA GLY A 77 2.03 -7.79 -4.16
C GLY A 77 1.82 -8.26 -5.62
N GLY A 78 0.70 -8.94 -5.88
CA GLY A 78 0.28 -9.34 -7.22
C GLY A 78 0.06 -8.15 -8.16
N LEU A 79 -0.63 -7.09 -7.70
CA LEU A 79 -0.87 -5.88 -8.49
C LEU A 79 0.45 -5.20 -8.85
N MET A 80 1.35 -5.08 -7.86
CA MET A 80 2.69 -4.55 -8.08
C MET A 80 3.44 -5.32 -9.17
N ILE A 81 3.41 -6.67 -9.13
CA ILE A 81 4.02 -7.50 -10.16
C ILE A 81 3.35 -7.27 -11.52
N VAL A 82 2.01 -7.21 -11.57
CA VAL A 82 1.26 -7.00 -12.82
C VAL A 82 1.67 -5.69 -13.49
N TYR A 83 1.70 -4.61 -12.73
CA TYR A 83 1.91 -3.26 -13.26
C TYR A 83 3.39 -2.89 -13.41
N THR A 84 4.32 -3.68 -12.86
CA THR A 84 5.76 -3.46 -13.04
C THR A 84 6.25 -4.16 -14.32
N GLU A 85 6.68 -3.40 -15.32
CA GLU A 85 7.32 -3.96 -16.51
C GLU A 85 8.81 -4.28 -16.25
N ILE A 86 9.17 -5.57 -16.29
CA ILE A 86 10.53 -6.06 -15.97
C ILE A 86 11.45 -6.03 -17.21
N GLN A 87 10.89 -6.04 -18.42
CA GLN A 87 11.65 -6.21 -19.68
C GLN A 87 11.72 -4.94 -20.53
N MET A 88 11.21 -3.81 -20.05
CA MET A 88 11.13 -2.58 -20.83
C MET A 88 12.12 -1.54 -20.36
N GLU A 89 12.65 -0.74 -21.29
CA GLU A 89 13.54 0.40 -21.01
C GLU A 89 12.85 1.50 -20.18
N ARG A 90 11.51 1.50 -20.15
CA ARG A 90 10.69 2.48 -19.42
C ARG A 90 9.54 1.79 -18.73
N GLN A 91 9.23 2.28 -17.53
CA GLN A 91 8.01 1.88 -16.82
C GLN A 91 6.81 2.63 -17.42
N TYR A 92 5.79 1.92 -17.87
CA TYR A 92 4.64 2.53 -18.56
C TYR A 92 3.51 2.93 -17.60
N TYR A 93 3.34 2.18 -16.52
CA TYR A 93 2.25 2.33 -15.57
C TYR A 93 2.66 3.02 -14.27
N ILE A 94 3.55 4.01 -14.38
CA ILE A 94 4.18 4.68 -13.24
C ILE A 94 3.15 5.33 -12.31
N ARG A 95 2.08 5.92 -12.88
CA ARG A 95 1.02 6.58 -12.11
C ARG A 95 0.16 5.57 -11.36
N GLU A 96 -0.18 4.47 -12.03
CA GLU A 96 -0.91 3.36 -11.43
C GLU A 96 -0.09 2.69 -10.32
N LEU A 97 1.22 2.52 -10.52
CA LEU A 97 2.11 1.96 -9.49
C LEU A 97 2.12 2.81 -8.22
N VAL A 98 2.10 4.13 -8.32
CA VAL A 98 2.01 4.99 -7.12
C VAL A 98 0.64 4.87 -6.44
N ASP A 99 -0.45 4.79 -7.19
CA ASP A 99 -1.77 4.54 -6.60
C ASP A 99 -1.83 3.17 -5.89
N ILE A 100 -1.17 2.15 -6.46
CA ILE A 100 -1.03 0.82 -5.82
C ILE A 100 -0.16 0.92 -4.55
N ASP A 101 0.93 1.70 -4.56
CA ASP A 101 1.75 1.94 -3.37
C ASP A 101 0.95 2.67 -2.27
N VAL A 102 0.16 3.69 -2.63
CA VAL A 102 -0.74 4.38 -1.68
C VAL A 102 -1.77 3.42 -1.10
N PHE A 103 -2.34 2.53 -1.92
CA PHE A 103 -3.25 1.49 -1.45
C PHE A 103 -2.56 0.50 -0.50
N GLY A 104 -1.34 0.08 -0.83
CA GLY A 104 -0.52 -0.79 0.02
C GLY A 104 -0.24 -0.17 1.40
N VAL A 105 0.10 1.13 1.44
CA VAL A 105 0.30 1.86 2.71
C VAL A 105 -0.98 1.89 3.54
N ARG A 106 -2.13 2.15 2.92
CA ARG A 106 -3.44 2.13 3.61
C ARG A 106 -3.83 0.74 4.12
N MET A 107 -3.51 -0.30 3.36
CA MET A 107 -3.75 -1.68 3.77
C MET A 107 -2.85 -2.08 4.94
N ALA A 108 -1.57 -1.74 4.91
CA ALA A 108 -0.66 -1.99 6.03
C ALA A 108 -1.12 -1.25 7.30
N GLN A 109 -1.67 -0.05 7.17
CA GLN A 109 -2.31 0.64 8.28
C GLN A 109 -3.50 -0.14 8.84
N LYS A 110 -4.40 -0.64 7.98
CA LYS A 110 -5.55 -1.45 8.41
C LYS A 110 -5.10 -2.76 9.09
N MET A 111 -3.98 -3.35 8.66
CA MET A 111 -3.38 -4.51 9.34
C MET A 111 -2.84 -4.17 10.73
N LEU A 112 -2.20 -3.00 10.90
CA LEU A 112 -1.76 -2.53 12.21
C LEU A 112 -2.93 -2.24 13.14
N ASP A 113 -3.98 -1.61 12.64
CA ASP A 113 -5.20 -1.32 13.40
C ASP A 113 -5.81 -2.63 13.94
N LEU A 114 -6.02 -3.61 13.04
CA LEU A 114 -6.52 -4.93 13.42
C LEU A 114 -5.58 -5.67 14.39
N GLY A 115 -4.26 -5.55 14.20
CA GLY A 115 -3.28 -6.14 15.10
C GLY A 115 -3.34 -5.56 16.51
N ASN A 116 -3.63 -4.26 16.64
CA ASN A 116 -3.87 -3.64 17.95
C ASN A 116 -5.16 -4.17 18.59
N GLU A 117 -6.26 -4.26 17.82
CA GLU A 117 -7.52 -4.84 18.31
C GLU A 117 -7.32 -6.28 18.82
N ILE A 118 -6.55 -7.10 18.10
CA ILE A 118 -6.20 -8.47 18.52
C ILE A 118 -5.35 -8.49 19.81
N ASN A 119 -4.40 -7.57 19.96
CA ASN A 119 -3.58 -7.47 21.17
C ASN A 119 -4.35 -7.00 22.40
N GLU A 120 -5.47 -6.30 22.19
CA GLU A 120 -6.37 -5.87 23.26
C GLU A 120 -7.44 -6.95 23.58
N SER A 121 -7.57 -7.99 22.75
CA SER A 121 -8.54 -9.07 22.94
C SER A 121 -8.05 -10.13 23.94
N ASP A 122 -8.97 -10.60 24.78
CA ASP A 122 -8.77 -11.72 25.70
C ASP A 122 -9.32 -13.06 25.13
N ASP A 123 -9.91 -13.03 23.93
CA ASP A 123 -10.46 -14.24 23.31
C ASP A 123 -9.34 -15.23 22.95
N PRO A 124 -9.44 -16.52 23.32
CA PRO A 124 -8.34 -17.47 23.14
C PRO A 124 -7.82 -17.60 21.71
N GLU A 125 -8.71 -17.49 20.71
CA GLU A 125 -8.34 -17.55 19.29
C GLU A 125 -7.51 -16.33 18.84
N ASP A 126 -7.72 -15.17 19.48
CA ASP A 126 -6.99 -13.94 19.18
C ASP A 126 -5.67 -13.87 19.95
N VAL A 127 -5.64 -14.37 21.19
CA VAL A 127 -4.42 -14.47 22.02
C VAL A 127 -3.32 -15.25 21.29
N ASP A 128 -3.68 -16.33 20.61
CA ASP A 128 -2.74 -17.14 19.81
C ASP A 128 -2.10 -16.33 18.66
N MET A 129 -2.73 -15.23 18.22
CA MET A 129 -2.26 -14.38 17.12
C MET A 129 -1.43 -13.18 17.59
N GLN A 130 -1.46 -12.82 18.87
CA GLN A 130 -0.77 -11.63 19.40
C GLN A 130 0.75 -11.68 19.17
N SER A 131 1.33 -12.88 19.14
CA SER A 131 2.76 -13.07 18.85
C SER A 131 3.18 -12.62 17.45
N ASP A 132 2.24 -12.49 16.50
CA ASP A 132 2.51 -12.06 15.13
C ASP A 132 2.60 -10.53 14.99
N PHE A 133 2.18 -9.76 15.99
CA PHE A 133 2.15 -8.29 15.89
C PHE A 133 3.50 -7.63 15.56
N PRO A 134 4.64 -8.05 16.15
CA PRO A 134 5.96 -7.53 15.75
C PRO A 134 6.30 -7.80 14.28
N MET A 135 5.78 -8.89 13.69
CA MET A 135 5.97 -9.19 12.27
C MET A 135 5.16 -8.22 11.39
N ILE A 136 3.95 -7.84 11.82
CA ILE A 136 3.13 -6.81 11.13
C ILE A 136 3.84 -5.45 11.16
N GLN A 137 4.38 -5.06 12.31
CA GLN A 137 5.19 -3.84 12.46
C GLN A 137 6.42 -3.86 11.52
N LYS A 138 7.16 -4.97 11.48
CA LYS A 138 8.30 -5.13 10.58
C LYS A 138 7.89 -5.07 9.10
N MET A 139 6.78 -5.69 8.72
CA MET A 139 6.24 -5.63 7.37
C MET A 139 5.89 -4.19 6.98
N TYR A 140 5.26 -3.44 7.88
CA TYR A 140 4.96 -2.02 7.69
C TYR A 140 6.24 -1.19 7.44
N LEU A 141 7.27 -1.37 8.28
CA LEU A 141 8.55 -0.65 8.11
C LEU A 141 9.23 -1.00 6.78
N ASN A 142 9.22 -2.28 6.39
CA ASN A 142 9.76 -2.71 5.10
C ASN A 142 9.01 -2.08 3.92
N LEU A 143 7.69 -2.01 4.00
CA LEU A 143 6.86 -1.35 3.00
C LEU A 143 7.21 0.13 2.89
N LEU A 144 7.25 0.86 4.01
CA LEU A 144 7.63 2.28 4.02
C LEU A 144 8.99 2.50 3.36
N ASN A 145 10.01 1.73 3.75
CA ASN A 145 11.35 1.84 3.18
C ASN A 145 11.37 1.58 1.67
N ALA A 146 10.64 0.57 1.21
CA ALA A 146 10.52 0.28 -0.22
C ALA A 146 9.85 1.44 -0.99
N VAL A 147 8.81 2.05 -0.41
CA VAL A 147 8.09 3.16 -1.05
C VAL A 147 8.91 4.46 -1.02
N PHE A 148 9.63 4.76 0.08
CA PHE A 148 10.58 5.87 0.12
C PHE A 148 11.69 5.71 -0.92
N ALA A 149 12.25 4.51 -1.07
CA ALA A 149 13.26 4.23 -2.07
C ALA A 149 12.75 4.51 -3.51
N LYS A 150 11.51 4.12 -3.82
CA LYS A 150 10.89 4.45 -5.11
C LYS A 150 10.73 5.94 -5.32
N GLN A 151 10.34 6.68 -4.28
CA GLN A 151 10.11 8.13 -4.36
C GLN A 151 11.38 8.92 -4.66
N GLN A 152 12.57 8.36 -4.40
CA GLN A 152 13.85 8.96 -4.76
C GLN A 152 14.10 9.01 -6.28
N HIS A 153 13.39 8.20 -7.07
CA HIS A 153 13.53 8.17 -8.52
C HIS A 153 12.76 9.30 -9.21
N THR A 154 13.03 10.54 -8.83
CA THR A 154 12.27 11.74 -9.23
C THR A 154 12.20 11.98 -10.74
N SER A 155 13.14 11.44 -11.51
CA SER A 155 13.13 11.50 -12.98
C SER A 155 12.14 10.53 -13.64
N GLN A 156 11.67 9.52 -12.91
CA GLN A 156 10.77 8.49 -13.44
C GLN A 156 9.30 8.87 -13.22
N TYR A 157 8.98 9.61 -12.16
CA TYR A 157 7.60 9.88 -11.74
C TYR A 157 7.23 11.34 -11.93
N PRO A 158 5.98 11.66 -12.33
CA PRO A 158 5.50 13.03 -12.30
C PRO A 158 5.55 13.60 -10.87
N GLU A 159 5.99 14.86 -10.72
CA GLU A 159 6.14 15.52 -9.42
C GLU A 159 4.86 15.45 -8.57
N GLN A 160 3.70 15.76 -9.16
CA GLN A 160 2.40 15.68 -8.48
C GLN A 160 2.08 14.29 -7.93
N THR A 161 2.53 13.24 -8.62
CA THR A 161 2.34 11.84 -8.19
C THR A 161 3.22 11.54 -6.97
N LEU A 162 4.46 12.04 -6.97
CA LEU A 162 5.36 11.92 -5.81
C LEU A 162 4.89 12.75 -4.61
N GLU A 163 4.24 13.88 -4.83
CA GLU A 163 3.63 14.70 -3.77
C GLU A 163 2.42 14.04 -3.12
N LEU A 164 1.58 13.34 -3.89
CA LEU A 164 0.49 12.53 -3.33
C LEU A 164 1.05 11.39 -2.47
N LEU A 165 2.15 10.78 -2.92
CA LEU A 165 2.83 9.74 -2.16
C LEU A 165 3.42 10.29 -0.85
N SER A 166 3.99 11.50 -0.86
CA SER A 166 4.52 12.10 0.38
C SER A 166 3.43 12.40 1.40
N ASP A 167 2.27 12.90 0.97
CA ASP A 167 1.13 13.11 1.87
C ASP A 167 0.69 11.77 2.51
N SER A 168 0.61 10.70 1.71
CA SER A 168 0.22 9.37 2.20
C SER A 168 1.24 8.80 3.20
N LEU A 169 2.53 8.88 2.89
CA LEU A 169 3.61 8.38 3.76
C LEU A 169 3.72 9.19 5.05
N SER A 170 3.67 10.52 4.97
CA SER A 170 3.73 11.38 6.15
C SER A 170 2.55 11.12 7.09
N ASN A 171 1.33 10.99 6.56
CA ASN A 171 0.16 10.68 7.39
C ASN A 171 0.26 9.30 8.03
N SER A 172 0.72 8.29 7.27
CA SER A 172 0.93 6.93 7.77
C SER A 172 1.94 6.91 8.92
N VAL A 173 3.09 7.57 8.74
CA VAL A 173 4.13 7.61 9.77
C VAL A 173 3.62 8.33 11.01
N ARG A 174 3.02 9.53 10.88
CA ARG A 174 2.47 10.29 12.03
C ARG A 174 1.52 9.47 12.88
N ARG A 175 0.63 8.70 12.24
CA ARG A 175 -0.33 7.83 12.94
C ARG A 175 0.34 6.74 13.78
N ASN A 176 1.50 6.27 13.34
CA ASN A 176 2.19 5.12 13.94
C ASN A 176 3.37 5.50 14.85
N MET A 177 3.68 6.79 14.99
CA MET A 177 4.84 7.26 15.78
C MET A 177 4.87 6.72 17.21
N HIS A 178 3.71 6.48 17.82
CA HIS A 178 3.59 6.08 19.22
C HIS A 178 4.22 4.72 19.55
N TRP A 179 4.40 3.83 18.57
CA TRP A 179 5.03 2.51 18.77
C TRP A 179 6.42 2.38 18.14
N LEU A 180 6.89 3.38 17.38
CA LEU A 180 8.20 3.33 16.75
C LEU A 180 9.30 3.46 17.82
N ASP A 181 10.23 2.50 17.85
CA ASP A 181 11.43 2.61 18.66
C ASP A 181 12.49 3.53 18.02
N GLU A 182 13.61 3.74 18.71
CA GLU A 182 14.69 4.61 18.23
C GLU A 182 15.27 4.13 16.89
N ASP A 183 15.41 2.81 16.71
CA ASP A 183 15.96 2.21 15.51
C ASP A 183 15.01 2.39 14.30
N ALA A 184 13.72 2.09 14.48
CA ALA A 184 12.70 2.30 13.46
C ALA A 184 12.57 3.79 13.09
N SER A 185 12.60 4.67 14.09
CA SER A 185 12.55 6.12 13.88
C SER A 185 13.77 6.62 13.11
N ALA A 186 14.97 6.15 13.45
CA ALA A 186 16.21 6.50 12.74
C ALA A 186 16.19 6.02 11.29
N LEU A 187 15.72 4.79 11.03
CA LEU A 187 15.58 4.25 9.67
C LEU A 187 14.62 5.08 8.82
N ILE A 188 13.45 5.44 9.36
CA ILE A 188 12.46 6.27 8.66
C ILE A 188 13.02 7.67 8.38
N LYS A 189 13.68 8.29 9.38
CA LYS A 189 14.34 9.60 9.21
C LYS A 189 15.37 9.57 8.09
N GLN A 190 16.22 8.53 8.07
CA GLN A 190 17.22 8.36 7.01
C GLN A 190 16.57 8.21 5.63
N ALA A 191 15.51 7.41 5.52
CA ALA A 191 14.79 7.22 4.26
C ALA A 191 14.13 8.52 3.77
N MET A 192 13.52 9.29 4.67
CA MET A 192 12.95 10.61 4.37
C MET A 192 14.02 11.61 3.92
N GLN A 193 15.17 11.64 4.60
CA GLN A 193 16.29 12.51 4.23
C GLN A 193 16.81 12.19 2.83
N ALA A 194 16.95 10.91 2.49
CA ALA A 194 17.34 10.50 1.15
C ALA A 194 16.35 10.98 0.07
N VAL A 195 15.04 11.00 0.37
CA VAL A 195 14.06 11.60 -0.55
C VAL A 195 14.24 13.11 -0.66
N ILE A 196 14.40 13.82 0.46
CA ILE A 196 14.65 15.27 0.49
C ILE A 196 15.84 15.64 -0.40
N ASP A 197 16.93 14.88 -0.30
CA ASP A 197 18.16 15.15 -1.06
C ASP A 197 18.01 14.89 -2.57
N SER A 198 17.02 14.09 -2.96
CA SER A 198 16.76 13.67 -4.36
C SER A 198 15.72 14.52 -5.10
N THR A 199 14.98 15.39 -4.40
CA THR A 199 13.80 16.08 -4.94
C THR A 199 13.93 17.59 -4.98
N SER A 200 13.29 18.21 -5.97
CA SER A 200 13.10 19.67 -6.04
C SER A 200 11.75 20.15 -5.52
N SER A 201 10.82 19.24 -5.21
CA SER A 201 9.48 19.61 -4.71
C SER A 201 9.58 20.18 -3.30
N ARG A 202 9.23 21.46 -3.16
CA ARG A 202 9.15 22.12 -1.84
C ARG A 202 8.14 21.44 -0.92
N LYS A 203 7.05 20.90 -1.48
CA LYS A 203 6.02 20.22 -0.69
C LYS A 203 6.57 18.95 -0.04
N ILE A 204 7.24 18.09 -0.83
CA ILE A 204 7.87 16.88 -0.30
C ILE A 204 8.91 17.24 0.78
N ILE A 205 9.76 18.23 0.49
CA ILE A 205 10.78 18.69 1.44
C ILE A 205 10.16 19.14 2.76
N ASN A 206 9.12 19.98 2.72
CA ASN A 206 8.47 20.48 3.92
C ASN A 206 7.78 19.37 4.71
N ASN A 207 7.03 18.49 4.03
CA ASN A 207 6.32 17.37 4.66
C ASN A 207 7.27 16.46 5.45
N TYR A 208 8.47 16.20 4.93
CA TYR A 208 9.43 15.30 5.56
C TYR A 208 10.32 15.99 6.59
N LYS A 209 10.70 17.24 6.40
CA LYS A 209 11.47 17.98 7.43
C LYS A 209 10.68 18.14 8.72
N GLU A 210 9.42 18.57 8.62
CA GLU A 210 8.54 18.69 9.78
C GLU A 210 8.42 17.35 10.51
N LEU A 211 8.26 16.26 9.76
CA LEU A 211 8.10 14.94 10.34
C LEU A 211 9.39 14.45 11.01
N ILE A 212 10.55 14.62 10.38
CA ILE A 212 11.86 14.29 10.95
C ILE A 212 12.11 15.01 12.29
N GLU A 213 11.66 16.26 12.43
CA GLU A 213 11.81 17.02 13.68
C GLU A 213 10.92 16.49 14.81
N THR A 214 9.85 15.75 14.48
CA THR A 214 8.88 15.22 15.44
C THR A 214 9.09 13.74 15.79
N LEU A 215 9.64 12.92 14.88
CA LEU A 215 10.15 11.58 15.20
C LEU A 215 11.41 11.68 16.06
#